data_AF-A0A090YLB8-F1
#
_entry.id   AF-A0A090YLB8-F1
#
_cell.length_a   1.000
_cell.length_b   1.000
_cell.length_c   1.000
_cell.angle_alpha   90.00
_cell.angle_beta   90.00
_cell.angle_gamma   90.00
#
_symmetry.space_group_name_H-M   'P 1'
#
loop_
_entity.id
_entity.type
_entity.pdbx_description
1 polymer ?
#
loop_
_entity_poly.entity_id
_entity_poly.type
_entity_poly.pdbx_seq_one_letter_code
_entity_poly.pdbx_strand_id
1 'polypeptide(L)' 'MQPLQWCSLAAFISGAVFSITANGRVALYSDPEPAGEIKKNEGPWTVEELIKTVPENLLKDYVSIATRNEWA' A
#
# COMPACT_ATOMS: atom_id res chain seq x y z
N MET A 1 -11.91 -24.48 18.11
CA MET A 1 -11.04 -23.32 17.88
C MET A 1 -11.29 -22.84 16.47
N GLN A 2 -11.87 -21.65 16.27
CA GLN A 2 -12.16 -21.12 14.94
C GLN A 2 -11.17 -20.01 14.59
N PRO A 3 -9.97 -20.32 14.06
CA PRO A 3 -9.21 -19.33 13.34
C PRO A 3 -9.91 -19.07 12.00
N LEU A 4 -9.76 -17.88 11.42
CA LEU A 4 -10.11 -17.49 10.02
C LEU A 4 -11.27 -16.49 9.82
N GLN A 5 -12.22 -16.28 10.74
CA GLN A 5 -13.29 -15.28 10.49
C GLN A 5 -12.84 -13.81 10.55
N TRP A 6 -11.71 -13.52 11.20
CA TRP A 6 -11.21 -12.14 11.35
C TRP A 6 -10.45 -11.62 10.12
N CYS A 7 -9.72 -12.50 9.42
CA CYS A 7 -8.98 -12.12 8.21
C CYS A 7 -9.92 -11.68 7.07
N SER A 8 -11.11 -12.29 6.98
CA SER A 8 -12.09 -11.94 5.94
C SER A 8 -12.77 -10.59 6.15
N LEU A 9 -12.92 -10.12 7.40
CA LEU A 9 -13.48 -8.78 7.65
C LEU A 9 -12.45 -7.67 7.41
N ALA A 10 -11.17 -7.91 7.72
CA ALA A 10 -10.11 -6.92 7.51
C ALA A 10 -9.73 -6.71 6.03
N ALA A 11 -10.00 -7.71 5.17
CA ALA A 11 -9.69 -7.66 3.73
C ALA A 11 -10.33 -6.46 3.00
N PHE A 12 -11.44 -5.92 3.52
CA PHE A 12 -12.16 -4.80 2.89
C PHE A 12 -11.77 -3.42 3.44
N ILE A 13 -10.90 -3.35 4.45
CA ILE A 13 -10.55 -2.09 5.14
C ILE A 13 -9.10 -1.69 4.84
N SER A 14 -8.20 -2.66 4.64
CA SER A 14 -6.78 -2.40 4.40
C SER A 14 -6.50 -2.03 2.94
N GLY A 15 -5.83 -0.90 2.70
CA GLY A 15 -5.30 -0.53 1.38
C GLY A 15 -6.13 0.46 0.55
N ALA A 16 -7.23 1.00 1.09
CA ALA A 16 -8.01 2.03 0.40
C ALA A 16 -7.23 3.35 0.27
N VAL A 17 -7.15 3.87 -0.95
CA VAL A 17 -6.57 5.20 -1.25
C VAL A 17 -7.70 6.13 -1.65
N PHE A 18 -7.79 7.29 -1.01
CA PHE A 18 -8.77 8.31 -1.34
C PHE A 18 -8.14 9.71 -1.29
N SER A 19 -8.70 10.65 -2.05
CA SER A 19 -8.32 12.07 -1.99
C SER A 19 -9.42 12.92 -1.39
N ILE A 20 -9.00 13.99 -0.71
CA ILE A 20 -9.87 15.06 -0.21
C ILE A 20 -9.32 16.37 -0.76
N THR A 21 -10.18 17.20 -1.35
CA THR A 21 -9.81 18.54 -1.84
C THR A 21 -10.48 19.63 -1.00
N ALA A 22 -9.92 20.84 -1.02
CA ALA A 22 -10.40 21.97 -0.22
C ALA A 22 -11.86 22.38 -0.51
N ASN A 23 -12.39 22.04 -1.69
CA ASN A 23 -13.80 22.26 -2.06
C ASN A 23 -14.75 21.13 -1.58
N GLY A 24 -14.26 20.18 -0.77
CA GLY A 24 -15.08 19.13 -0.16
C GLY A 24 -15.30 17.89 -1.02
N ARG A 25 -14.62 17.75 -2.17
CA ARG A 25 -14.67 16.49 -2.94
C ARG A 25 -13.89 15.41 -2.21
N VAL A 26 -14.53 14.26 -2.02
CA VAL A 26 -13.92 13.01 -1.55
C VAL A 26 -14.03 11.99 -2.67
N ALA A 27 -12.91 11.41 -3.09
CA ALA A 27 -12.88 10.42 -4.17
C ALA A 27 -12.09 9.19 -3.73
N LEU A 28 -12.71 8.01 -3.84
CA LEU A 28 -12.05 6.71 -3.64
C LEU A 28 -11.41 6.27 -4.95
N TYR A 29 -10.13 5.90 -4.91
CA TYR A 29 -9.48 5.21 -6.01
C TYR A 29 -9.75 3.70 -5.83
N SER A 30 -10.28 3.07 -6.86
CA SER A 30 -10.70 1.66 -6.83
C SER A 30 -9.78 0.77 -7.67
N ASP A 31 -9.76 -0.52 -7.29
CA ASP A 31 -8.92 -1.63 -7.77
C ASP A 31 -7.40 -1.40 -7.74
N PRO A 32 -6.79 -1.24 -6.54
CA PRO A 32 -5.34 -1.29 -6.43
C PRO A 32 -4.83 -2.72 -6.67
N GLU A 33 -4.36 -3.00 -7.88
CA GLU A 33 -3.57 -4.20 -8.14
C GLU A 33 -2.16 -4.03 -7.56
N PRO A 34 -1.52 -5.10 -7.02
CA PRO A 34 -0.14 -5.02 -6.57
C PRO A 34 0.80 -4.59 -7.71
N ALA A 35 1.36 -3.39 -7.60
CA ALA A 35 2.33 -2.87 -8.58
C ALA A 35 3.71 -3.53 -8.44
N GLY A 36 4.00 -4.14 -7.29
CA GLY A 36 5.24 -4.84 -6.99
C GLY A 36 5.10 -5.65 -5.70
N GLU A 37 5.89 -6.70 -5.57
CA GLU A 37 5.88 -7.59 -4.40
C GLU A 37 7.31 -7.98 -4.01
N ILE A 38 7.61 -7.92 -2.71
CA ILE A 38 8.81 -8.53 -2.12
C ILE A 38 8.38 -9.59 -1.12
N LYS A 39 9.02 -10.76 -1.17
CA LYS A 39 8.73 -11.90 -0.29
C LYS A 39 9.97 -12.29 0.51
N LYS A 40 9.78 -12.61 1.79
CA LYS A 40 10.81 -13.22 2.62
C LYS A 40 10.59 -14.72 2.66
N ASN A 41 11.63 -15.50 2.43
CA ASN A 41 11.54 -16.96 2.41
C ASN A 41 11.43 -17.55 3.82
N GLU A 42 12.01 -16.89 4.83
CA GLU A 42 12.05 -17.40 6.20
C GLU A 42 11.91 -16.28 7.24
N GLY A 43 10.98 -16.46 8.19
CA GLY A 43 10.76 -15.54 9.30
C GLY A 43 10.12 -14.19 8.94
N PRO A 44 9.78 -13.37 9.94
CA PRO A 44 9.30 -12.01 9.72
C PRO A 44 10.43 -11.09 9.26
N TRP A 45 10.09 -10.04 8.53
CA TRP A 45 11.01 -8.95 8.22
C TRP A 45 11.41 -8.18 9.48
N THR A 46 12.68 -7.79 9.60
CA THR A 46 13.11 -6.78 10.56
C THR A 46 13.01 -5.39 9.94
N VAL A 47 13.01 -4.36 10.79
CA VAL A 47 12.94 -2.97 10.33
C VAL A 47 14.17 -2.62 9.49
N GLU A 48 15.36 -3.06 9.89
CA GLU A 48 16.62 -2.80 9.20
C GLU A 48 16.63 -3.42 7.79
N GLU A 49 16.10 -4.65 7.65
CA GLU A 49 15.97 -5.31 6.35
C GLU A 49 15.00 -4.57 5.43
N LEU A 50 13.87 -4.08 5.97
CA LEU A 50 12.89 -3.32 5.20
C LEU A 50 13.43 -1.97 4.75
N ILE A 51 14.15 -1.25 5.62
CA ILE A 51 14.77 0.03 5.27
C ILE A 51 15.69 -0.10 4.04
N LYS A 52 16.37 -1.24 3.89
CA LYS A 52 17.22 -1.50 2.73
C LYS A 52 16.46 -2.06 1.53
N THR A 53 15.62 -3.07 1.77
CA THR A 53 15.01 -3.87 0.68
C THR A 53 13.89 -3.10 -0.02
N VAL A 54 13.08 -2.33 0.73
CA VAL A 54 11.91 -1.65 0.18
C VAL A 54 12.31 -0.58 -0.85
N PRO A 55 13.24 0.36 -0.57
CA PRO A 55 13.65 1.34 -1.58
C PRO A 55 14.28 0.71 -2.81
N GLU A 56 15.11 -0.32 -2.64
CA GLU A 56 15.91 -0.93 -3.72
C GLU A 56 15.10 -1.86 -4.62
N ASN A 57 14.12 -2.57 -4.07
CA ASN A 57 13.44 -3.67 -4.78
C ASN A 57 11.94 -3.46 -4.96
N LEU A 58 11.28 -2.75 -4.03
CA LEU A 58 9.83 -2.52 -4.11
C LEU A 58 9.51 -1.15 -4.71
N LEU A 59 10.26 -0.10 -4.36
CA LEU A 59 9.98 1.29 -4.74
C LEU A 59 10.93 1.86 -5.79
N LYS A 60 11.82 1.05 -6.36
CA LYS A 60 12.91 1.50 -7.25
C LYS A 60 12.45 2.44 -8.37
N ASP A 61 11.33 2.09 -9.00
CA ASP A 61 10.75 2.83 -10.13
C ASP A 61 9.39 3.48 -9.75
N TYR A 62 9.03 3.44 -8.46
CA TYR A 62 7.77 3.98 -7.98
C TYR A 62 7.84 5.52 -7.93
N VAL A 63 6.97 6.17 -8.69
CA VAL A 63 6.74 7.60 -8.62
C VAL A 63 5.51 7.85 -7.76
N SER A 64 5.67 8.63 -6.68
CA SER A 64 4.57 8.96 -5.79
C SER A 64 3.44 9.68 -6.54
N ILE A 65 2.20 9.27 -6.28
CA ILE A 65 1.01 9.97 -6.81
C ILE A 65 0.92 11.41 -6.31
N ALA A 66 1.51 11.72 -5.15
CA ALA A 66 1.59 13.09 -4.63
C ALA A 66 2.53 13.95 -5.49
N THR A 67 3.60 13.38 -6.04
CA THR A 67 4.49 14.07 -6.99
C THR A 67 3.94 14.11 -8.41
N ARG A 68 3.01 13.22 -8.77
CA ARG A 68 2.38 13.20 -10.11
C ARG A 68 1.31 14.28 -10.27
N ASN A 69 0.72 14.73 -9.17
CA ASN A 69 -0.18 15.88 -9.15
C ASN A 69 0.60 17.14 -8.78
N GLU A 70 1.40 17.64 -9.72
CA GLU A 70 1.54 19.08 -9.83
C GLU A 70 0.13 19.60 -10.16
N TRP A 71 -0.38 20.54 -9.36
CA TRP A 71 -1.73 21.08 -9.48
C TRP A 71 -2.00 21.67 -10.89
N ALA A 72 -2.48 20.85 -11.81
CA ALA A 72 -3.09 21.23 -13.08
C ALA A 72 -4.63 21.20 -12.97
#